data_AF-D0RR78-F1
#
_entry.id   AF-D0RR78-F1
#
_cell.length_a   1.000
_cell.length_b   1.000
_cell.length_c   1.000
_cell.angle_alpha   90.00
_cell.angle_beta   90.00
_cell.angle_gamma   90.00
#
_symmetry.space_group_name_H-M   'P 1'
#
loop_
_entity.id
_entity.type
_entity.pdbx_description
1 polymer ?
#
loop_
_entity_poly.entity_id
_entity_poly.type
_entity_poly.pdbx_seq_one_letter_code
_entity_poly.pdbx_strand_id
1 'polypeptide(L)' 'MTEFRKGIFNVVAGTSFGRALIYTCGHVIIAMTVVSVLTGASLFEAGLVALIEPTINGVWYYLLDKLWTKTFTQKSV' A
#
# COMPACT_ATOMS: atom_id res chain seq x y z
N MET A 1 -14.42 0.32 32.10
CA MET A 1 -13.39 1.01 31.27
C MET A 1 -12.87 0.16 30.10
N THR A 2 -12.85 -1.16 30.20
CA THR A 2 -12.43 -2.07 29.11
C THR A 2 -13.46 -2.17 27.98
N GLU A 3 -14.75 -2.23 28.30
CA GLU A 3 -15.85 -2.30 27.32
C GLU A 3 -15.92 -1.08 26.38
N PHE A 4 -15.66 0.11 26.91
CA PHE A 4 -15.65 1.35 26.12
C PHE A 4 -14.46 1.39 25.14
N ARG A 5 -13.27 0.94 25.58
CA ARG A 5 -12.11 0.73 24.70
C ARG A 5 -12.37 -0.33 23.63
N LYS A 6 -13.04 -1.43 24.01
CA LYS A 6 -13.37 -2.55 23.10
C LYS A 6 -14.39 -2.10 22.04
N GLY A 7 -15.40 -1.31 22.41
CA GLY A 7 -16.37 -0.72 21.51
C GLY A 7 -15.76 0.26 20.51
N ILE A 8 -14.93 1.19 20.98
CA ILE A 8 -14.21 2.13 20.09
C ILE A 8 -13.27 1.39 19.15
N PHE A 9 -12.53 0.39 19.66
CA PHE A 9 -11.66 -0.42 18.83
C PHE A 9 -12.43 -1.19 17.76
N ASN A 10 -13.61 -1.75 18.08
CA ASN A 10 -14.42 -2.48 17.11
C ASN A 10 -15.09 -1.57 16.08
N VAL A 11 -15.44 -0.33 16.44
CA VAL A 11 -15.97 0.68 15.50
C VAL A 11 -14.87 1.21 14.60
N VAL A 12 -13.69 1.53 15.14
CA VAL A 12 -12.55 2.00 14.35
C VAL A 12 -12.02 0.88 13.45
N ALA A 13 -11.81 -0.32 13.98
CA ALA A 13 -11.38 -1.49 13.19
C ALA A 13 -12.46 -2.02 12.24
N GLY A 14 -13.74 -1.73 12.50
CA GLY A 14 -14.85 -2.06 11.60
C GLY A 14 -14.97 -1.12 10.41
N THR A 15 -14.45 0.11 10.51
CA THR A 15 -14.47 1.07 9.39
C THR A 15 -13.39 0.75 8.36
N SER A 16 -13.72 0.95 7.07
CA SER A 16 -12.78 0.82 5.96
C SER A 16 -11.51 1.67 6.18
N PHE A 17 -11.67 2.86 6.80
CA PHE A 17 -10.58 3.76 7.15
C PHE A 17 -9.63 3.18 8.21
N GLY A 18 -10.15 2.64 9.32
CA GLY A 18 -9.29 2.06 10.36
C GLY A 18 -8.55 0.81 9.87
N ARG A 19 -9.19 -0.01 9.03
CA ARG A 19 -8.53 -1.15 8.37
C ARG A 19 -7.42 -0.70 7.42
N ALA A 20 -7.66 0.33 6.62
CA ALA A 20 -6.66 0.89 5.72
C ALA A 20 -5.45 1.47 6.47
N LEU A 21 -5.69 2.13 7.61
CA LEU A 21 -4.63 2.68 8.46
C LEU A 21 -3.76 1.54 9.04
N ILE A 22 -4.37 0.51 9.63
CA ILE A 22 -3.66 -0.64 10.20
C ILE A 22 -2.83 -1.36 9.11
N TYR A 23 -3.42 -1.57 7.93
CA TYR A 23 -2.74 -2.22 6.81
C TYR A 23 -1.53 -1.39 6.33
N THR A 24 -1.71 -0.08 6.15
CA THR A 24 -0.63 0.82 5.70
C THR A 24 0.51 0.87 6.72
N CYS A 25 0.19 1.01 8.01
CA CYS A 25 1.21 1.01 9.07
C CYS A 25 1.97 -0.33 9.14
N GLY A 26 1.25 -1.46 9.08
CA GLY A 26 1.88 -2.78 9.06
C GLY A 26 2.78 -2.98 7.84
N HIS A 27 2.33 -2.56 6.66
CA HIS A 27 3.11 -2.63 5.42
C HIS A 27 4.41 -1.85 5.54
N VAL A 28 4.37 -0.61 6.03
CA VAL A 28 5.56 0.23 6.20
C VAL A 28 6.59 -0.40 7.15
N ILE A 29 6.14 -0.95 8.28
CA ILE A 29 7.04 -1.60 9.26
C ILE A 29 7.69 -2.86 8.66
N ILE A 30 6.90 -3.71 7.98
CA ILE A 30 7.40 -4.94 7.37
C ILE A 30 8.36 -4.61 6.22
N ALA A 31 7.99 -3.68 5.34
CA ALA A 31 8.81 -3.29 4.19
C ALA A 31 10.16 -2.71 4.62
N MET A 32 10.18 -1.79 5.60
CA MET A 32 11.42 -1.23 6.13
C MET A 32 12.33 -2.31 6.73
N THR A 33 11.74 -3.24 7.49
CA THR A 33 12.49 -4.32 8.14
C THR A 33 13.06 -5.30 7.12
N VAL A 34 12.25 -5.78 6.17
CA VAL A 34 12.67 -6.74 5.15
C VAL A 34 13.74 -6.15 4.25
N VAL A 35 13.55 -4.92 3.75
CA VAL A 35 14.53 -4.27 2.88
C VAL A 35 15.84 -4.03 3.63
N SER A 36 15.79 -3.47 4.84
CA SER A 36 17.01 -3.22 5.62
C SER A 36 17.77 -4.53 5.94
N VAL A 37 17.07 -5.62 6.25
CA VAL A 37 17.69 -6.92 6.52
C VAL A 37 18.28 -7.55 5.26
N LEU A 38 17.59 -7.48 4.12
CA LEU A 38 18.03 -8.13 2.88
C LEU A 38 19.14 -7.36 2.16
N THR A 39 19.13 -6.03 2.22
CA THR A 39 20.10 -5.18 1.49
C THR A 39 21.15 -4.55 2.39
N GLY A 40 20.97 -4.57 3.71
CA GLY A 40 21.82 -3.82 4.65
C GLY A 40 21.64 -2.31 4.59
N ALA A 41 20.67 -1.81 3.81
CA ALA A 41 20.39 -0.39 3.66
C ALA A 41 19.83 0.22 4.95
N SER A 42 20.05 1.53 5.12
CA SER A 42 19.52 2.27 6.26
C SER A 42 17.97 2.25 6.27
N LEU A 43 17.37 2.37 7.47
CA LEU A 43 15.90 2.43 7.59
C LEU A 43 15.27 3.57 6.76
N PHE A 44 16.02 4.64 6.52
CA PHE A 44 15.58 5.76 5.69
C PHE A 44 15.50 5.37 4.21
N GLU A 45 16.52 4.70 3.68
CA GLU A 45 16.51 4.18 2.31
C GLU A 45 15.43 3.12 2.12
N ALA A 46 15.26 2.24 3.11
CA ALA A 46 14.22 1.22 3.10
C ALA A 46 12.80 1.82 3.11
N GLY A 47 12.57 2.88 3.88
CA GLY A 47 11.30 3.60 3.90
C GLY A 47 11.01 4.35 2.60
N LEU A 48 12.05 4.92 1.97
CA LEU A 48 11.94 5.58 0.68
C LEU A 48 11.61 4.58 -0.44
N VAL A 49 12.23 3.40 -0.45
CA VAL A 49 11.87 2.31 -1.37
C VAL A 49 10.42 1.86 -1.16
N ALA A 50 9.98 1.68 0.09
CA ALA A 50 8.61 1.25 0.42
C ALA A 50 7.50 2.21 -0.09
N LEU A 51 7.83 3.47 -0.36
CA LEU A 51 6.89 4.45 -0.93
C LEU A 51 7.07 4.63 -2.45
N ILE A 52 8.31 4.63 -2.93
CA ILE A 52 8.62 4.88 -4.34
C ILE A 52 8.26 3.68 -5.20
N GLU A 53 8.56 2.47 -4.76
CA GLU A 53 8.27 1.23 -5.50
C GLU A 53 6.79 1.10 -5.89
N PRO A 54 5.80 1.19 -4.97
CA PRO A 54 4.40 1.11 -5.34
C PRO A 54 3.95 2.27 -6.24
N THR A 55 4.57 3.46 -6.11
CA THR A 55 4.25 4.63 -6.96
C THR A 55 4.72 4.40 -8.40
N ILE A 56 5.97 3.97 -8.59
CA ILE A 56 6.52 3.66 -9.91
C ILE A 56 5.75 2.50 -10.55
N ASN A 57 5.44 1.46 -9.78
CA ASN A 57 4.66 0.33 -10.29
C ASN A 57 3.25 0.75 -10.73
N GLY A 58 2.60 1.66 -9.99
CA GLY A 58 1.31 2.24 -10.38
C GLY A 58 1.38 3.06 -11.67
N VAL A 59 2.42 3.90 -11.83
CA VAL A 59 2.65 4.67 -13.06
C VAL A 59 2.89 3.75 -14.25
N TRP A 60 3.72 2.72 -14.07
CA TRP A 60 3.98 1.71 -15.10
C TRP A 60 2.71 0.97 -15.51
N TYR A 61 1.91 0.54 -14.53
CA TYR A 61 0.61 -0.06 -14.79
C TYR A 61 -0.30 0.87 -15.59
N TYR A 62 -0.39 2.15 -15.23
CA TYR A 62 -1.19 3.14 -15.98
C TYR A 62 -0.70 3.30 -17.43
N LEU A 63 0.61 3.32 -17.65
CA LEU A 63 1.17 3.38 -19.00
C LEU A 63 0.84 2.13 -19.81
N LEU A 64 0.99 0.94 -19.21
CA LEU A 64 0.60 -0.33 -19.84
C LEU A 64 -0.90 -0.35 -20.17
N ASP A 65 -1.76 0.00 -19.22
CA ASP A 65 -3.21 0.08 -19.40
C ASP A 65 -3.58 1.04 -20.53
N LYS A 66 -2.96 2.23 -20.57
CA LYS A 66 -3.19 3.23 -21.60
C LYS A 66 -2.71 2.78 -22.98
N LEU A 67 -1.56 2.11 -23.06
CA LEU A 67 -1.05 1.54 -24.32
C LEU A 67 -1.94 0.41 -24.80
N TRP A 68 -2.32 -0.50 -23.91
CA TRP A 68 -3.18 -1.63 -24.22
C TRP A 68 -4.59 -1.20 -24.62
N THR A 69 -5.19 -0.24 -23.92
CA THR A 69 -6.51 0.32 -24.24
C THR A 69 -6.49 1.12 -25.55
N LYS A 70 -5.37 1.76 -25.90
CA LYS A 70 -5.22 2.39 -27.22
C LYS A 70 -5.14 1.38 -28.35
N THR A 71 -4.48 0.24 -28.14
CA THR A 71 -4.37 -0.84 -29.13
C THR A 71 -5.67 -1.66 -29.21
N PHE A 72 -6.33 -1.88 -28.08
CA PHE A 72 -7.64 -2.50 -27.94
C PHE A 72 -8.71 -1.41 -27.77
N THR A 73 -8.87 -0.57 -28.79
CA THR A 73 -10.23 -0.12 -29.13
C THR A 73 -11.02 -1.38 -29.44
N GLN A 74 -11.54 -2.03 -28.39
CA GLN A 74 -12.66 -2.94 -28.53
C GLN A 74 -13.79 -2.05 -29.01
N LYS A 75 -13.93 -2.03 -30.33
CA LYS A 75 -15.14 -1.67 -31.06
C LYS A 75 -16.31 -2.11 -30.19
N SER A 76 -17.00 -1.17 -29.56
CA SER A 76 -18.29 -1.47 -28.94
C SER A 76 -19.21 -1.84 -30.09
N VAL A 77 -19.37 -3.15 -30.31
CA VAL A 77 -20.52 -3.69 -31.04
C VAL A 77 -21.61 -3.90 -30.02
#